data_AF-A0A0W1DPM8-F1
#
_entry.id   AF-A0A0W1DPM8-F1
#
_cell.length_a   1.000
_cell.length_b   1.000
_cell.length_c   1.000
_cell.angle_alpha   90.00
_cell.angle_beta   90.00
_cell.angle_gamma   90.00
#
_symmetry.space_group_name_H-M   'P 1'
#
loop_
_entity.id
_entity.type
_entity.pdbx_description
1 polymer ?
#
loop_
_entity_poly.entity_id
_entity_poly.type
_entity_poly.pdbx_seq_one_letter_code
_entity_poly.pdbx_strand_id
1 'polypeptide(L)' 'MKFDETSASGDDEHLQIQVPAATKRDLGQRALDTREPLRMVVLRALAAYGVTVPEGAITDRRKRS' A
#
# COMPACT_ATOMS: atom_id res chain seq x y z
N MET A 1 15.80 -0.70 22.37
CA MET A 1 14.66 -0.14 21.61
C MET A 1 13.51 -1.12 21.77
N LYS A 2 12.42 -0.72 22.42
CA LYS A 2 11.24 -1.57 22.61
C LYS A 2 10.28 -1.28 21.47
N PHE A 3 9.92 -2.31 20.71
CA PHE A 3 8.77 -2.23 19.80
C PHE A 3 7.54 -2.40 20.67
N ASP A 4 6.82 -1.30 20.83
CA ASP A 4 5.60 -1.26 21.61
C ASP A 4 4.47 -1.88 20.78
N GLU A 5 3.99 -3.03 21.24
CA GLU A 5 2.82 -3.73 20.73
C GLU A 5 1.57 -2.97 21.21
N THR A 6 1.23 -1.88 20.52
CA THR A 6 0.00 -1.13 20.80
C THR A 6 -1.04 -1.39 19.70
N SER A 7 -2.00 -2.24 20.07
CA SER A 7 -3.44 -2.05 19.89
C SER A 7 -3.95 -1.54 18.54
N ALA A 8 -4.38 -2.48 17.70
CA ALA A 8 -5.19 -2.24 16.50
C ALA A 8 -6.55 -1.63 16.85
N SER A 9 -6.63 -0.31 16.90
CA SER A 9 -7.87 0.46 17.03
C SER A 9 -7.77 1.75 16.19
N GLY A 10 -8.63 1.89 15.18
CA GLY A 10 -9.17 3.19 14.79
C GLY A 10 -8.77 3.75 13.44
N ASP A 11 -7.49 3.89 13.13
CA ASP A 11 -7.05 4.66 11.96
C ASP A 11 -6.03 3.85 11.17
N ASP A 12 -6.29 3.63 9.87
CA ASP A 12 -5.26 3.12 8.97
C ASP A 12 -4.10 4.12 8.99
N GLU A 13 -3.01 3.76 9.65
CA GLU A 13 -1.81 4.57 9.66
C GLU A 13 -1.25 4.61 8.23
N HIS A 14 -1.50 5.72 7.54
CA HIS A 14 -1.09 5.92 6.16
C HIS A 14 0.26 6.64 6.12
N LEU A 15 1.32 5.88 5.85
CA LEU A 15 2.63 6.47 5.58
C LEU A 15 2.61 7.18 4.21
N GLN A 16 2.81 8.48 4.23
CA GLN A 16 3.07 9.26 3.01
C GLN A 16 4.55 9.19 2.67
N ILE A 17 4.86 8.83 1.43
CA ILE A 17 6.23 8.78 0.93
C ILE A 17 6.41 9.75 -0.23
N GLN A 18 7.59 10.37 -0.30
CA GLN A 18 7.98 11.13 -1.48
C GLN A 18 8.65 10.19 -2.49
N VAL A 19 8.23 10.31 -3.73
CA VAL A 19 8.80 9.56 -4.86
C VAL A 19 9.08 10.53 -6.02
N PRO A 20 10.04 10.22 -6.89
CA PRO A 20 10.25 10.99 -8.11
C PRO A 20 8.97 11.13 -8.93
N ALA A 21 8.81 12.27 -9.60
CA ALA A 21 7.61 12.56 -10.40
C ALA A 21 7.36 11.52 -11.50
N ALA A 22 8.43 11.01 -12.12
CA ALA A 22 8.35 9.93 -13.11
C ALA A 22 7.73 8.66 -12.48
N THR A 23 8.25 8.22 -11.32
CA THR A 23 7.73 7.06 -10.59
C THR A 23 6.25 7.24 -10.21
N LYS A 24 5.84 8.43 -9.75
CA LYS A 24 4.43 8.72 -9.44
C LYS A 24 3.53 8.55 -10.67
N ARG A 25 3.97 9.03 -11.84
CA ARG A 25 3.21 8.89 -13.09
C ARG A 25 3.08 7.43 -13.49
N ASP A 26 4.15 6.66 -13.42
CA ASP A 26 4.14 5.23 -13.78
C ASP A 26 3.24 4.41 -12.86
N LEU A 27 3.28 4.68 -11.55
CA LEU A 27 2.38 4.06 -10.57
C LEU A 27 0.91 4.41 -10.86
N GLY A 28 0.64 5.67 -11.23
CA GLY A 28 -0.69 6.14 -11.61
C GLY A 28 -1.22 5.44 -12.87
N GLN A 29 -0.40 5.32 -13.92
CA GLN A 29 -0.77 4.61 -15.15
C GLN A 29 -1.09 3.14 -14.86
N ARG A 30 -0.24 2.46 -14.09
CA ARG A 30 -0.48 1.06 -13.70
C ARG A 30 -1.79 0.86 -12.94
N ALA A 31 -2.14 1.79 -12.04
CA ALA A 31 -3.40 1.72 -11.31
C ALA A 31 -4.63 1.85 -12.25
N LEU A 32 -4.53 2.67 -13.30
CA LEU A 32 -5.56 2.78 -14.33
C LEU A 32 -5.66 1.49 -15.15
N ASP A 33 -4.53 0.95 -15.59
CA ASP A 33 -4.48 -0.25 -16.44
C ASP A 33 -5.04 -1.48 -15.71
N THR A 34 -4.72 -1.65 -14.42
CA THR A 34 -5.19 -2.79 -13.62
C THR A 34 -6.55 -2.57 -12.97
N ARG A 35 -7.09 -1.35 -13.02
CA ARG A 35 -8.31 -0.93 -12.31
C ARG A 35 -8.23 -1.20 -10.79
N GLU A 36 -7.03 -1.17 -10.23
CA GLU A 36 -6.79 -1.34 -8.80
C GLU A 36 -6.53 0.02 -8.12
N PRO A 37 -6.82 0.17 -6.80
CA PRO A 37 -6.34 1.32 -6.06
C PRO A 37 -4.81 1.45 -6.14
N LEU A 38 -4.29 2.67 -6.23
CA LEU A 38 -2.83 2.95 -6.25
C LEU A 38 -2.11 2.25 -5.08
N ARG A 39 -2.73 2.23 -3.89
CA ARG A 39 -2.24 1.51 -2.71
C ARG A 39 -1.94 0.04 -3.00
N MET A 40 -2.81 -0.65 -3.72
CA MET A 40 -2.63 -2.07 -4.04
C MET A 40 -1.45 -2.29 -4.98
N VAL A 41 -1.32 -1.43 -6.00
CA VAL A 41 -0.19 -1.44 -6.93
C VAL A 41 1.13 -1.27 -6.16
N VAL A 42 1.19 -0.31 -5.24
CA VAL A 42 2.38 -0.04 -4.42
C VAL A 42 2.68 -1.21 -3.48
N LEU A 43 1.69 -1.71 -2.73
CA LEU A 43 1.90 -2.82 -1.79
C LEU A 43 2.35 -4.10 -2.50
N ARG A 44 1.77 -4.43 -3.66
CA ARG A 44 2.22 -5.56 -4.48
C ARG A 44 3.65 -5.37 -4.97
N ALA A 45 4.02 -4.15 -5.40
CA ALA A 45 5.39 -3.85 -5.84
C ALA A 45 6.40 -3.99 -4.69
N LEU A 46 6.05 -3.50 -3.49
CA LEU A 46 6.87 -3.66 -2.30
C LEU A 46 7.06 -5.13 -1.92
N ALA A 47 5.98 -5.92 -1.94
CA ALA A 47 6.05 -7.36 -1.69
C ALA A 47 6.93 -8.08 -2.73
N ALA A 48 6.79 -7.74 -4.02
CA ALA A 48 7.62 -8.30 -5.09
C ALA A 48 9.11 -7.91 -4.97
N TYR A 49 9.39 -6.75 -4.36
CA TYR A 49 10.75 -6.30 -4.05
C TYR A 49 11.33 -6.96 -2.78
N GLY A 50 10.55 -7.77 -2.06
CA GLY A 50 10.97 -8.45 -0.83
C GLY A 50 10.72 -7.67 0.46
N VAL A 51 9.95 -6.58 0.42
CA VAL A 51 9.49 -5.88 1.63
C VAL A 51 8.34 -6.68 2.25
N THR A 52 8.42 -6.93 3.55
CA THR A 52 7.35 -7.62 4.29
C THR A 52 6.08 -6.77 4.29
N VAL A 53 5.04 -7.25 3.61
CA VAL A 53 3.70 -6.67 3.61
C VAL A 53 2.78 -7.58 4.42
N PRO A 54 2.10 -7.09 5.47
CA PRO A 54 1.22 -7.91 6.29
C PRO A 54 0.11 -8.58 5.47
N GLU A 55 -0.15 -9.86 5.76
CA GLU A 55 -1.27 -10.59 5.18
C GLU A 55 -2.59 -9.90 5.57
N GLY A 56 -3.35 -9.46 4.58
CA GLY A 56 -4.55 -8.64 4.77
C GLY A 56 -4.40 -7.16 4.38
N ALA A 57 -3.16 -6.64 4.26
CA ALA A 57 -2.91 -5.29 3.75
C ALA A 57 -3.23 -5.18 2.24
N ILE A 58 -3.01 -6.26 1.48
CA ILE A 58 -3.38 -6.41 0.06
C ILE A 58 -4.83 -6.91 -0.03
N THR A 59 -5.76 -6.17 0.57
CA THR A 59 -7.20 -6.43 0.42
C THR A 59 -7.87 -5.15 -0.08
N ASP A 60 -8.53 -5.23 -1.24
CA ASP A 60 -9.33 -4.10 -1.72
C ASP A 60 -10.58 -3.95 -0.88
N ARG A 61 -10.58 -2.96 0.02
CA ARG A 61 -11.70 -2.67 0.91
C ARG A 61 -12.93 -2.19 0.17
N ARG A 62 -12.81 -1.71 -1.07
CA ARG A 62 -13.97 -1.33 -1.90
C ARG A 62 -14.88 -2.52 -2.22
N LYS A 63 -14.39 -3.76 -2.08
CA LYS A 63 -15.17 -4.98 -2.29
C LYS A 63 -15.79 -5.56 -1.02
N ARG A 64 -15.65 -4.89 0.13
CA ARG A 64 -16.17 -5.36 1.44
C ARG A 64 -17.52 -4.72 1.81
N SER A 65 -18.03 -3.77 1.01
CA SER A 65 -19.41 -3.25 1.10
C SER A 65 -20.29 -3.82 0.01
#